data_AF-A0A9Q8QE66-F1
#
_entry.id   AF-A0A9Q8QE66-F1
#
_cell.length_a   1.000
_cell.length_b   1.000
_cell.length_c   1.000
_cell.angle_alpha   90.00
_cell.angle_beta   90.00
_cell.angle_gamma   90.00
#
_symmetry.space_group_name_H-M   'P 1'
#
loop_
_entity.id
_entity.type
_entity.pdbx_description
1 polymer ?
#
loop_
_entity_poly.entity_id
_entity_poly.type
_entity_poly.pdbx_seq_one_letter_code
_entity_poly.pdbx_strand_id
1 'polypeptide(L)'
;MTLQPERNEAAVKAQFARFYLERTTQELAEDLDKVRSADDFKADSVAFLVHALRQGVAQFSTHDQQRAVADPSKPDADRGDNS
;
A
#
# COMPACT_ATOMS: atom_id res chain seq x y z
N MET A 1 14.48 -11.40 -26.22
CA MET A 1 14.43 -11.43 -24.74
C MET A 1 13.06 -10.87 -24.36
N THR A 2 12.09 -11.76 -24.13
CA THR A 2 10.68 -11.38 -23.93
C THR A 2 10.48 -10.90 -22.49
N LEU A 3 9.99 -9.67 -22.30
CA LEU A 3 9.58 -9.18 -20.99
C LEU A 3 8.39 -10.05 -20.51
N GLN A 4 8.56 -10.71 -19.36
CA GLN A 4 7.57 -11.64 -18.82
C GLN A 4 6.39 -10.85 -18.21
N PRO A 5 5.15 -11.00 -18.71
CA PRO A 5 3.99 -10.25 -18.22
C PRO A 5 3.68 -10.51 -16.74
N GLU A 6 3.97 -11.71 -16.25
CA GLU A 6 3.76 -12.12 -14.86
C GLU A 6 4.62 -11.33 -13.86
N ARG A 7 5.87 -10.99 -14.24
CA ARG A 7 6.74 -10.15 -13.42
C ARG A 7 6.21 -8.72 -13.33
N ASN A 8 5.59 -8.23 -14.39
CA ASN A 8 4.99 -6.90 -14.42
C ASN A 8 3.77 -6.81 -13.50
N GLU A 9 2.90 -7.82 -13.51
CA GLU A 9 1.73 -7.86 -12.63
C GLU A 9 2.13 -7.97 -11.15
N ALA A 10 3.10 -8.82 -10.81
CA ALA A 10 3.60 -8.93 -9.44
C ALA A 10 4.21 -7.61 -8.94
N ALA A 11 4.95 -6.90 -9.81
CA ALA A 11 5.52 -5.59 -9.50
C ALA A 11 4.43 -4.54 -9.25
N VAL A 12 3.40 -4.49 -10.11
CA VAL A 12 2.24 -3.60 -9.93
C VAL A 12 1.51 -3.88 -8.62
N LYS A 13 1.22 -5.16 -8.31
CA LYS A 13 0.57 -5.54 -7.05
C LYS A 13 1.37 -5.10 -5.84
N ALA A 14 2.70 -5.27 -5.87
CA ALA A 14 3.58 -4.86 -4.78
C ALA A 14 3.64 -3.34 -4.62
N GLN A 15 3.73 -2.58 -5.72
CA GLN A 15 3.71 -1.12 -5.70
C GLN A 15 2.37 -0.59 -5.18
N PHE A 16 1.27 -1.15 -5.69
CA PHE A 16 -0.07 -0.77 -5.26
C PHE A 16 -0.30 -1.07 -3.79
N ALA A 17 0.13 -2.24 -3.29
CA ALA A 17 -0.02 -2.58 -1.87
C ALA A 17 0.70 -1.59 -0.94
N ARG A 18 1.89 -1.09 -1.34
CA ARG A 18 2.62 -0.05 -0.59
C ARG A 18 1.89 1.28 -0.64
N PHE A 19 1.55 1.74 -1.85
CA PHE A 19 0.80 2.96 -2.07
C PHE A 19 -0.51 2.99 -1.28
N TYR A 20 -1.28 1.90 -1.36
CA TYR A 20 -2.54 1.73 -0.65
C TYR A 20 -2.33 1.83 0.86
N LEU A 21 -1.37 1.08 1.42
CA LEU A 21 -1.15 1.08 2.87
C LEU A 21 -0.70 2.46 3.39
N GLU A 22 0.20 3.15 2.67
CA GLU A 22 0.63 4.50 3.01
C GLU A 22 -0.54 5.49 2.95
N ARG A 23 -1.34 5.44 1.89
CA ARG A 23 -2.48 6.33 1.73
C ARG A 23 -3.55 6.07 2.79
N THR A 24 -3.93 4.81 2.99
CA THR A 24 -4.97 4.44 3.95
C THR A 24 -4.56 4.75 5.39
N THR A 25 -3.30 4.56 5.77
CA THR A 25 -2.83 4.92 7.11
C THR A 25 -2.78 6.43 7.34
N GLN A 26 -2.47 7.23 6.31
CA GLN A 26 -2.56 8.70 6.38
C GLN A 26 -4.01 9.17 6.54
N GLU A 27 -4.92 8.65 5.72
CA GLU A 27 -6.34 9.08 5.74
C GLU A 27 -7.07 8.61 7.00
N LEU A 28 -6.65 7.49 7.59
CA LEU A 28 -7.22 6.96 8.84
C LEU A 28 -6.43 7.38 10.09
N ALA A 29 -5.48 8.32 10.00
CA ALA A 29 -4.57 8.63 11.11
C ALA A 29 -5.32 8.95 12.42
N GLU A 30 -6.34 9.80 12.37
CA GLU A 30 -7.14 10.16 13.55
C GLU A 30 -7.89 8.96 14.14
N ASP A 31 -8.42 8.08 13.29
CA ASP A 31 -9.16 6.90 13.75
C ASP A 31 -8.22 5.81 14.27
N LEU A 32 -7.03 5.67 13.69
CA LEU A 32 -5.98 4.79 14.20
C LEU A 32 -5.50 5.25 15.59
N ASP A 33 -5.39 6.56 15.82
CA ASP A 33 -5.05 7.11 17.14
C ASP A 33 -6.16 6.82 18.17
N LYS A 34 -7.44 6.92 17.78
CA LYS A 34 -8.57 6.54 18.65
C LYS A 34 -8.55 5.05 18.97
N VAL A 35 -8.38 4.19 17.96
CA VAL A 35 -8.29 2.72 18.13
C VAL A 35 -7.14 2.37 19.07
N ARG A 36 -5.97 3.02 18.90
CA ARG A 36 -4.80 2.78 19.74
C ARG A 36 -4.98 3.25 21.19
N SER A 37 -5.80 4.27 21.41
CA SER A 37 -6.08 4.84 22.73
C SER A 37 -7.22 4.13 23.46
N ALA A 38 -7.88 3.14 22.84
CA ALA A 38 -8.96 2.38 23.44
C ALA A 38 -8.45 1.45 24.56
N ASP A 39 -9.24 1.31 25.62
CA ASP A 39 -8.89 0.53 26.82
C ASP A 39 -8.60 -0.96 26.54
N ASP A 40 -9.16 -1.50 25.46
CA ASP A 40 -9.02 -2.89 25.04
C ASP A 40 -7.95 -3.11 23.96
N PHE A 41 -7.26 -2.06 23.52
CA PHE A 41 -6.16 -2.17 22.57
C PHE A 41 -4.92 -2.77 23.25
N LYS A 42 -4.44 -3.91 22.74
CA LYS A 42 -3.32 -4.68 23.31
C LYS A 42 -2.15 -4.73 22.31
N ALA A 43 -0.98 -5.13 22.79
CA ALA A 43 0.19 -5.33 21.93
C ALA A 43 -0.11 -6.24 20.73
N ASP A 44 -0.88 -7.31 20.95
CA ASP A 44 -1.25 -8.26 19.89
C ASP A 44 -2.29 -7.69 18.90
N SER A 45 -3.03 -6.63 19.27
CA SER A 45 -3.98 -5.93 18.39
C SER A 45 -3.27 -5.26 17.21
N VAL A 46 -1.99 -4.91 17.34
CA VAL A 46 -1.20 -4.29 16.25
C VAL A 46 -1.09 -5.22 15.06
N ALA A 47 -0.78 -6.50 15.28
CA ALA A 47 -0.65 -7.48 14.20
C ALA A 47 -1.98 -7.69 13.47
N PHE A 48 -3.08 -7.72 14.22
CA PHE A 48 -4.43 -7.82 13.67
C PHE A 48 -4.80 -6.58 12.83
N LEU A 49 -4.54 -5.38 13.35
CA LEU A 49 -4.81 -4.12 12.64
C LEU A 49 -4.01 -4.02 11.33
N VAL A 50 -2.72 -4.35 11.37
CA VAL A 50 -1.87 -4.37 10.16
C VAL A 50 -2.39 -5.39 9.15
N HIS A 51 -2.85 -6.56 9.60
CA HIS A 51 -3.42 -7.57 8.72
C HIS A 51 -4.70 -7.07 8.05
N ALA A 52 -5.62 -6.50 8.82
CA ALA A 52 -6.88 -5.96 8.31
C ALA A 52 -6.65 -4.83 7.28
N LEU A 53 -5.74 -3.89 7.57
CA LEU A 53 -5.38 -2.83 6.62
C LEU A 53 -4.82 -3.42 5.32
N ARG A 54 -3.92 -4.41 5.39
CA ARG A 54 -3.36 -5.05 4.19
C ARG A 54 -4.39 -5.82 3.37
N GLN A 55 -5.39 -6.43 4.02
CA GLN A 55 -6.47 -7.15 3.32
C GLN A 55 -7.33 -6.21 2.44
N GLY A 56 -7.38 -4.91 2.76
CA GLY A 56 -8.09 -3.91 1.96
C GLY A 56 -7.61 -3.80 0.50
N VAL A 57 -6.37 -4.21 0.21
CA VAL A 57 -5.83 -4.28 -1.16
C VAL A 57 -6.65 -5.20 -2.07
N ALA A 58 -7.21 -6.28 -1.52
CA ALA A 58 -7.98 -7.26 -2.28
C ALA A 58 -9.32 -6.71 -2.83
N GLN A 59 -9.74 -5.52 -2.39
CA GLN A 59 -10.95 -4.86 -2.89
C GLN A 59 -10.76 -4.23 -4.28
N PHE A 60 -9.52 -4.15 -4.77
CA PHE A 60 -9.20 -3.52 -6.05
C PHE A 60 -8.81 -4.56 -7.09
N SER A 61 -9.41 -4.45 -8.29
CA SER A 61 -9.06 -5.31 -9.43
C SER A 61 -7.63 -5.03 -9.91
N THR A 62 -6.98 -5.99 -10.58
CA THR A 62 -5.64 -5.78 -11.16
C THR A 62 -5.59 -4.54 -12.07
N HIS A 63 -6.66 -4.26 -12.82
CA HIS A 63 -6.76 -3.08 -13.68
C HIS A 63 -6.77 -1.76 -12.86
N ASP A 64 -7.50 -1.72 -11.74
CA ASP A 64 -7.52 -0.54 -10.89
C ASP A 64 -6.19 -0.32 -10.19
N GLN A 65 -5.54 -1.41 -9.78
CA GLN A 65 -4.19 -1.38 -9.23
C GLN A 65 -3.18 -0.80 -10.24
N GLN A 66 -3.25 -1.26 -11.50
CA GLN A 66 -2.42 -0.73 -12.60
C GLN A 66 -2.66 0.77 -12.81
N ARG A 67 -3.92 1.21 -12.84
CA ARG A 67 -4.24 2.64 -13.02
C ARG A 67 -3.72 3.50 -11.88
N ALA A 68 -3.83 3.03 -10.64
CA ALA A 68 -3.39 3.78 -9.46
C ALA A 68 -1.87 3.94 -9.39
N VAL A 69 -1.09 2.94 -9.85
CA VAL A 69 0.39 3.03 -9.89
C VAL A 69 0.93 3.69 -11.15
N ALA A 70 0.13 3.81 -12.21
CA ALA A 70 0.53 4.42 -13.47
C ALA A 70 0.40 5.96 -13.47
N ASP A 71 -0.19 6.57 -12.44
CA ASP A 71 -0.28 8.03 -12.30
C ASP A 71 0.99 8.57 -11.60
N PRO A 72 1.93 9.21 -12.35
CA PRO A 72 3.24 9.64 -11.83
C PRO A 72 3.19 10.92 -10.98
N SER A 73 2.02 11.35 -10.51
CA SER A 73 1.84 12.63 -9.79
C SER A 73 2.28 12.61 -8.31
N LYS A 74 3.07 11.61 -7.88
CA LYS A 74 3.88 11.66 -6.65
C LYS A 74 5.28 11.11 -6.93
N PRO A 75 6.33 11.75 -6.39
CA PRO A 75 7.61 11.86 -7.06
C PRO A 75 8.43 10.57 -7.01
N ASP A 76 8.99 10.21 -8.17
CA ASP A 76 10.27 9.53 -8.31
C ASP A 76 11.35 10.40 -7.63
N ALA A 77 11.47 10.33 -6.31
CA ALA A 77 12.68 10.73 -5.63
C ALA A 77 13.65 9.54 -5.67
N ASP A 78 14.78 9.73 -6.34
CA ASP A 78 15.94 8.83 -6.39
C ASP A 78 16.01 7.85 -7.57
N ARG A 79 15.93 8.37 -8.80
CA ARG A 79 16.76 7.82 -9.90
C ARG A 79 18.10 8.55 -9.84
N GLY A 80 18.99 8.05 -8.96
CA GLY A 80 20.36 8.51 -8.83
C GLY A 80 21.07 8.56 -10.18
N ASP A 81 21.43 9.78 -10.53
CA ASP A 81 22.25 10.21 -11.65
C ASP A 81 23.60 9.48 -11.65
N ASN A 82 23.90 8.76 -12.73
CA ASN A 82 25.24 8.23 -13.00
C ASN A 82 25.82 9.04 -14.16
N SER A 83 26.56 10.10 -13.79
CA SER A 83 27.48 10.81 -14.66
C SER A 83 28.90 10.67 -14.13
#